data_AF-A0A950A783-F1
#
_entry.id   AF-A0A950A783-F1
#
_cell.length_a   1.000
_cell.length_b   1.000
_cell.length_c   1.000
_cell.angle_alpha   90.00
_cell.angle_beta   90.00
_cell.angle_gamma   90.00
#
_symmetry.space_group_name_H-M   'P 1'
#
loop_
_entity.id
_entity.type
_entity.pdbx_description
1 polymer ?
#
loop_
_entity_poly.entity_id
_entity_poly.type
_entity_poly.pdbx_seq_one_letter_code
_entity_poly.pdbx_strand_id
1 'polypeptide(L)'
;MNDNLLYTDTRPRARSTGHAFGFEGNLGMPVIISGMGSVLILTMLLNGEIGLPLFAKFLVALLPTILTVAYIIVFRSHRPPRFDLDLFASWVKGPSFQPARVQPRHPFAPRQ
;
A
#
# COMPACT_ATOMS: atom_id res chain seq x y z
N MET A 1 -20.36 -36.20 -19.17
CA MET A 1 -20.15 -34.76 -18.91
C MET A 1 -21.53 -34.18 -18.66
N ASN A 2 -21.81 -33.69 -17.45
CA ASN A 2 -23.16 -33.24 -17.09
C ASN A 2 -23.30 -31.75 -17.43
N ASP A 3 -24.19 -31.43 -18.36
CA ASP A 3 -24.37 -30.09 -18.93
C ASP A 3 -25.15 -29.10 -18.03
N ASN A 4 -25.38 -29.45 -16.75
CA ASN A 4 -26.16 -28.66 -15.78
C ASN A 4 -25.34 -28.12 -14.60
N LEU A 5 -24.01 -28.07 -14.71
CA LEU A 5 -23.15 -27.48 -13.67
C LEU A 5 -23.06 -25.96 -13.85
N LEU A 6 -23.84 -25.23 -13.06
CA LEU A 6 -23.76 -23.76 -12.99
C LEU A 6 -22.53 -23.39 -12.15
N TYR A 7 -21.43 -23.10 -12.84
CA TYR A 7 -20.17 -22.70 -12.23
C TYR A 7 -20.29 -21.25 -11.70
N THR A 8 -20.71 -21.10 -10.44
CA THR A 8 -20.62 -19.82 -9.75
C THR A 8 -19.19 -19.65 -9.28
N ASP A 9 -18.44 -18.75 -9.93
CA ASP A 9 -17.12 -18.29 -9.46
C ASP A 9 -17.34 -17.54 -8.14
N THR A 10 -17.38 -18.28 -7.02
CA THR A 10 -17.46 -17.75 -5.66
C THR A 10 -16.11 -17.14 -5.30
N ARG A 11 -15.68 -16.10 -6.01
CA ARG A 11 -14.59 -15.24 -5.54
C ARG A 11 -15.05 -14.67 -4.20
N PRO A 12 -14.48 -15.07 -3.05
CA PRO A 12 -15.00 -14.66 -1.74
C PRO A 12 -14.88 -13.15 -1.50
N ARG A 13 -14.20 -12.45 -2.42
CA ARG A 13 -14.19 -10.99 -2.57
C ARG A 13 -14.22 -10.69 -4.06
N ALA A 14 -15.39 -10.37 -4.60
CA ALA A 14 -15.46 -9.49 -5.77
C ALA A 14 -14.79 -8.17 -5.36
N ARG A 15 -13.48 -8.06 -5.60
CA ARG A 15 -12.72 -6.87 -5.26
C ARG A 15 -13.07 -5.84 -6.32
N SER A 16 -14.06 -4.99 -6.03
CA SER A 16 -14.35 -3.82 -6.82
C SER A 16 -13.05 -3.02 -6.98
N THR A 17 -12.47 -3.06 -8.17
CA THR A 17 -11.32 -2.25 -8.58
C THR A 17 -11.85 -0.93 -9.13
N GLY A 18 -12.65 -0.21 -8.34
CA GLY A 18 -12.98 1.17 -8.66
C GLY A 18 -11.69 1.98 -8.80
N HIS A 19 -11.59 2.84 -9.80
CA HIS A 19 -10.48 3.78 -9.92
C HIS A 19 -10.97 5.14 -9.44
N ALA A 20 -10.34 5.68 -8.39
CA ALA A 20 -10.63 7.01 -7.89
C ALA A 20 -9.40 7.89 -8.13
N PHE A 21 -9.56 8.98 -8.88
CA PHE A 21 -8.48 9.93 -9.17
C PHE A 21 -7.22 9.30 -9.80
N GLY A 22 -7.39 8.26 -10.62
CA GLY A 22 -6.29 7.52 -11.23
C GLY A 22 -5.61 6.49 -10.31
N PHE A 23 -6.08 6.36 -9.07
CA PHE A 23 -5.59 5.36 -8.13
C PHE A 23 -6.49 4.11 -8.10
N GLU A 24 -5.87 2.94 -8.08
CA GLU A 24 -6.56 1.65 -8.02
C GLU A 24 -7.19 1.38 -6.64
N GLY A 25 -8.48 1.08 -6.64
CA GLY A 25 -9.23 0.68 -5.44
C GLY A 25 -9.24 1.76 -4.36
N ASN A 26 -8.85 1.37 -3.14
CA ASN A 26 -8.91 2.24 -1.95
C ASN A 26 -7.68 3.18 -1.80
N LEU A 27 -6.81 3.27 -2.82
CA LEU A 27 -5.59 4.08 -2.75
C LEU A 27 -5.87 5.60 -2.75
N GLY A 28 -7.05 6.03 -3.23
CA GLY A 28 -7.45 7.44 -3.17
C GLY A 28 -7.80 7.94 -1.76
N MET A 29 -8.25 7.06 -0.87
CA MET A 29 -8.69 7.47 0.49
C MET A 29 -7.56 8.08 1.34
N PRO A 30 -6.36 7.48 1.42
CA PRO A 30 -5.23 8.11 2.11
C PRO A 30 -4.90 9.50 1.59
N VAL A 31 -4.98 9.72 0.27
CA VAL A 31 -4.71 11.02 -0.34
C VAL A 31 -5.72 12.06 0.14
N ILE A 32 -7.02 11.73 0.14
CA ILE A 32 -8.08 12.63 0.63
C ILE A 32 -7.86 12.98 2.10
N ILE A 33 -7.63 11.97 2.95
CA ILE A 33 -7.42 12.16 4.39
C ILE A 33 -6.18 13.04 4.64
N SER A 34 -5.07 12.77 3.94
CA SER A 34 -3.86 13.59 4.05
C SER A 34 -4.05 15.02 3.54
N GLY A 35 -4.88 15.21 2.51
CA GLY A 35 -5.27 16.51 1.97
C GLY A 35 -6.05 17.34 2.98
N MET A 36 -7.07 16.75 3.59
CA MET A 36 -7.83 17.39 4.65
C MET A 36 -6.94 17.76 5.85
N GLY A 37 -6.05 16.85 6.26
CA GLY A 37 -5.07 17.11 7.32
C GLY A 37 -4.13 18.26 6.99
N SER A 38 -3.66 18.34 5.73
CA SER A 38 -2.78 19.42 5.25
C SER A 38 -3.48 20.79 5.34
N VAL A 39 -4.75 20.87 4.94
CA VAL A 39 -5.55 22.11 5.04
C VAL A 39 -5.77 22.52 6.50
N LEU A 40 -6.05 21.55 7.37
CA LEU A 40 -6.22 21.81 8.81
C LEU A 40 -4.93 22.36 9.43
N ILE A 41 -3.78 21.74 9.14
CA ILE A 41 -2.47 22.21 9.59
C ILE A 41 -2.18 23.61 9.07
N LEU A 42 -2.44 23.88 7.78
CA LEU A 42 -2.26 25.21 7.21
C LEU A 42 -3.11 26.25 7.95
N THR A 43 -4.37 25.91 8.22
CA THR A 43 -5.32 26.81 8.91
C THR A 43 -4.84 27.11 10.32
N MET A 44 -4.33 26.11 11.05
CA MET A 44 -3.73 26.29 12.37
C MET A 44 -2.46 27.16 12.31
N LEU A 45 -1.59 26.94 11.32
CA LEU A 45 -0.36 27.73 11.16
C LEU A 45 -0.64 29.18 10.79
N LEU A 46 -1.68 29.45 10.00
CA LEU A 46 -2.06 30.81 9.60
C LEU A 46 -2.71 31.59 10.75
N ASN A 47 -3.55 30.95 11.57
CA ASN A 47 -4.22 31.59 12.71
C ASN A 47 -3.35 31.62 13.98
N GLY A 48 -2.33 30.76 14.07
CA GLY A 48 -1.42 30.74 15.21
C GLY A 48 -0.40 31.88 15.16
N GLU A 49 0.00 32.37 16.34
CA GLU A 49 1.09 33.33 16.54
C GLU A 49 2.47 32.70 16.36
N ILE A 50 2.64 31.94 15.28
CA ILE A 50 3.89 31.28 14.94
C ILE A 50 4.64 32.22 14.00
N GLY A 51 5.80 32.72 14.45
CA GLY A 51 6.68 33.65 13.72
C GLY A 51 7.37 33.06 12.49
N LEU A 52 6.81 32.01 11.89
CA LEU A 52 7.29 31.44 10.63
C LEU A 52 6.87 32.32 9.45
N PRO A 53 7.74 32.48 8.44
CA PRO A 53 7.35 33.17 7.21
C PRO A 53 6.22 32.40 6.51
N LEU A 54 5.35 33.12 5.79
CA LEU A 54 4.18 32.55 5.13
C LEU A 54 4.54 31.35 4.24
N PHE A 55 5.63 31.45 3.48
CA PHE A 55 6.13 30.37 2.63
C PHE A 55 6.48 29.09 3.41
N ALA A 56 7.11 29.21 4.58
CA ALA A 56 7.43 28.05 5.41
C ALA A 56 6.17 27.37 5.96
N LYS A 57 5.12 28.14 6.29
CA LYS A 57 3.83 27.59 6.73
C LYS A 57 3.19 26.72 5.65
N PHE A 58 3.24 27.16 4.38
CA PHE A 58 2.77 26.36 3.25
C PHE A 58 3.59 25.07 3.06
N LEU A 59 4.92 25.16 3.13
CA LEU A 59 5.79 23.98 3.00
C LEU A 59 5.48 22.94 4.07
N VAL A 60 5.36 23.36 5.33
CA VAL A 60 5.04 22.46 6.45
C VAL A 60 3.66 21.84 6.28
N ALA A 61 2.66 22.63 5.88
CA ALA A 61 1.32 22.14 5.67
C ALA A 61 1.20 21.16 4.50
N LEU A 62 2.05 21.27 3.47
CA LEU A 62 2.08 20.35 2.33
C LEU A 62 2.78 19.01 2.63
N LEU A 63 3.55 18.92 3.72
CA LEU A 63 4.30 17.69 4.04
C LEU A 63 3.43 16.43 4.10
N PRO A 64 2.26 16.40 4.77
CA PRO A 64 1.47 15.17 4.88
C PRO A 64 0.98 14.67 3.52
N THR A 65 0.54 15.57 2.64
CA THR A 65 0.07 15.23 1.29
C THR A 65 1.22 14.75 0.42
N ILE A 66 2.33 15.49 0.38
CA ILE A 66 3.52 15.11 -0.41
C ILE A 66 4.04 13.75 0.02
N LEU A 67 4.19 13.51 1.33
CA LEU A 67 4.67 12.23 1.86
C LEU A 67 3.73 11.07 1.51
N THR A 68 2.42 11.29 1.61
CA THR A 68 1.43 10.26 1.29
C THR A 68 1.46 9.90 -0.19
N VAL A 69 1.51 10.90 -1.08
CA VAL A 69 1.61 10.68 -2.52
C VAL A 69 2.92 10.00 -2.88
N ALA A 70 4.04 10.46 -2.33
CA ALA A 70 5.36 9.85 -2.54
C ALA A 70 5.37 8.38 -2.09
N TYR A 71 4.82 8.07 -0.92
CA TYR A 71 4.69 6.69 -0.44
C TYR A 71 3.84 5.83 -1.38
N ILE A 72 2.70 6.34 -1.86
CA ILE A 72 1.84 5.61 -2.79
C ILE A 72 2.58 5.32 -4.10
N ILE A 73 3.25 6.32 -4.68
CA ILE A 73 3.97 6.15 -5.96
C ILE A 73 5.11 5.13 -5.80
N VAL A 74 5.90 5.23 -4.73
CA VAL A 74 7.09 4.38 -4.56
C VAL A 74 6.72 2.94 -4.19
N PHE A 75 5.76 2.75 -3.27
CA PHE A 75 5.52 1.45 -2.64
C PHE A 75 4.20 0.78 -3.02
N ARG A 76 3.24 1.50 -3.59
CA ARG A 76 1.88 0.97 -3.82
C ARG A 76 1.46 0.98 -5.28
N SER A 77 1.88 1.97 -6.06
CA SER A 77 1.56 2.08 -7.48
C SER A 77 2.28 0.98 -8.26
N HIS A 78 1.53 0.16 -9.01
CA HIS A 78 2.03 -0.97 -9.79
C HIS A 78 2.86 -2.01 -9.00
N ARG A 79 2.75 -2.01 -7.67
CA ARG A 79 3.44 -2.98 -6.80
C ARG A 79 2.48 -4.09 -6.36
N PRO A 80 2.98 -5.31 -6.13
CA PRO A 80 2.15 -6.38 -5.59
C PRO A 80 1.60 -6.00 -4.20
N PRO A 81 0.44 -6.57 -3.82
CA PRO A 81 -0.16 -6.29 -2.53
C PRO A 81 0.82 -6.63 -1.40
N ARG A 82 1.00 -5.68 -0.45
CA ARG A 82 1.91 -5.79 0.72
C ARG A 82 3.41 -5.71 0.41
N PHE A 83 3.81 -5.23 -0.76
CA PHE A 83 5.21 -4.99 -1.11
C PHE A 83 5.98 -4.17 -0.05
N ASP A 84 5.33 -3.19 0.56
CA ASP A 84 5.87 -2.36 1.63
C ASP A 84 6.32 -3.18 2.87
N LEU A 85 5.48 -4.13 3.29
CA LEU A 85 5.78 -5.02 4.42
C LEU A 85 6.87 -6.01 4.07
N ASP A 86 6.86 -6.54 2.84
CA ASP A 86 7.87 -7.50 2.39
C ASP A 86 9.25 -6.84 2.27
N LEU A 87 9.32 -5.60 1.78
CA LEU A 87 10.56 -4.83 1.74
C LEU A 87 11.08 -4.54 3.15
N PHE A 88 10.21 -4.08 4.06
CA PHE A 88 10.58 -3.85 5.45
C PHE A 88 11.06 -5.14 6.13
N ALA A 89 10.37 -6.26 5.91
CA ALA A 89 10.77 -7.56 6.42
C ALA A 89 12.14 -7.97 5.87
N SER A 90 12.42 -7.72 4.59
CA SER A 90 13.73 -8.02 3.98
C SER A 90 14.86 -7.17 4.55
N TRP A 91 14.60 -5.91 4.91
CA TRP A 91 15.60 -5.04 5.54
C TRP A 91 15.89 -5.45 6.98
N VAL A 92 14.87 -5.83 7.74
CA VAL A 92 15.02 -6.19 9.17
C VAL A 92 15.56 -7.61 9.35
N LYS A 93 15.05 -8.58 8.58
CA LYS A 93 15.39 -10.00 8.72
C LYS A 93 16.49 -10.46 7.76
N GLY A 94 16.93 -9.60 6.85
CA GLY A 94 17.80 -9.97 5.74
C GLY A 94 17.03 -10.64 4.59
N PRO A 95 17.73 -11.08 3.53
CA PRO A 95 17.11 -11.71 2.36
C PRO A 95 16.24 -12.90 2.76
N SER A 96 14.93 -12.79 2.53
CA SER A 96 13.95 -13.86 2.81
C SER A 96 14.10 -15.07 1.87
N PHE A 97 14.95 -15.00 0.85
CA PHE A 97 15.37 -16.15 0.05
C PHE A 97 16.33 -17.02 0.85
N GLN A 98 15.80 -17.70 1.86
CA GLN A 98 16.45 -18.85 2.45
C GLN A 98 16.21 -20.04 1.51
N PRO A 99 17.23 -20.87 1.22
CA PRO A 99 16.99 -22.12 0.50
C PRO A 99 15.86 -22.86 1.19
N ALA A 100 14.86 -23.29 0.41
CA ALA A 100 13.71 -24.01 0.94
C ALA A 100 14.24 -25.12 1.86
N ARG A 101 13.73 -25.21 3.10
CA ARG A 101 14.06 -26.33 3.98
C ARG A 101 13.87 -27.60 3.17
N VAL A 102 14.90 -28.44 3.10
CA VAL A 102 14.89 -29.69 2.34
C VAL A 102 13.59 -30.41 2.69
N GLN A 103 12.70 -30.49 1.70
CA GLN A 103 11.41 -31.12 1.90
C GLN A 103 11.70 -32.58 2.29
N PRO A 104 11.15 -33.10 3.39
CA PRO A 104 11.40 -34.47 3.79
C PRO A 104 11.05 -35.38 2.61
N ARG A 105 12.00 -36.23 2.22
CA ARG A 105 11.82 -37.15 1.09
C ARG A 105 10.54 -37.95 1.31
N HIS A 106 9.67 -37.94 0.32
CA HIS A 106 8.46 -38.75 0.33
C HIS A 106 8.87 -40.23 0.55
N PRO A 107 8.20 -40.99 1.43
CA PRO A 107 8.61 -42.35 1.79
C PRO A 107 8.71 -43.32 0.61
N PHE A 108 7.98 -43.02 -0.47
CA PHE A 108 7.92 -43.84 -1.68
C PHE A 108 8.81 -43.33 -2.83
N ALA A 109 9.70 -42.36 -2.59
CA ALA A 109 10.64 -41.93 -3.62
C ALA A 109 11.74 -43.00 -3.80
N PRO A 110 11.92 -43.56 -5.01
CA PRO A 110 12.97 -44.55 -5.27
C PRO A 110 14.35 -43.93 -5.06
N ARG A 111 15.28 -44.68 -4.43
CA ARG A 111 16.68 -44.28 -4.35
C ARG A 111 17.28 -44.34 -5.75
N GLN A 112 17.71 -43.19 -6.26
CA GLN A 112 18.65 -43.10 -7.38
C GLN A 112 20.06 -43.43 -6.89
#